data_AF-H9UAG9-F1
#
_entry.id   AF-H9UAG9-F1
#
_cell.length_a   1.000
_cell.length_b   1.000
_cell.length_c   1.000
_cell.angle_alpha   90.00
_cell.angle_beta   90.00
_cell.angle_gamma   90.00
#
_symmetry.space_group_name_H-M   'P 1'
#
loop_
_entity.id
_entity.type
_entity.pdbx_description
1 polymer ?
#
loop_
_entity_poly.entity_id
_entity_poly.type
_entity_poly.pdbx_seq_one_letter_code
_entity_poly.pdbx_strand_id
1 'polypeptide(L)'
;MENQLGPTERKYLLAVYLTLNEMGWTRLKKISNFLKVKMPSAKQFLERLADAGLLYYEHRGGISLTPEGKRIAVAENARFNAVKIFFCEILQLSPEEADEAAWNIYFNLSENTVNKFSDFARFFFEDEGKEIVEKFRKFLSQPRKKLAPCPLTMHISGVENTQERTKEEAEK
;
A
#
# COMPACT_ATOMS: atom_id res chain seq x y z
N MET A 1 -27.26 -7.80 0.09
CA MET A 1 -26.04 -8.61 0.01
C MET A 1 -24.88 -7.64 -0.14
N GLU A 2 -24.12 -7.41 0.93
CA GLU A 2 -22.86 -6.68 0.82
C GLU A 2 -21.93 -7.52 -0.05
N ASN A 3 -21.64 -7.02 -1.25
CA ASN A 3 -20.67 -7.64 -2.13
C ASN A 3 -19.30 -7.42 -1.46
N GLN A 4 -18.83 -8.37 -0.65
CA GLN A 4 -17.49 -8.31 -0.08
C GLN A 4 -16.47 -8.47 -1.21
N LEU A 5 -16.05 -7.34 -1.77
CA LEU A 5 -14.95 -7.28 -2.73
C LEU A 5 -13.68 -7.77 -2.04
N GLY A 6 -13.02 -8.74 -2.69
CA GLY A 6 -11.70 -9.17 -2.25
C GLY A 6 -10.68 -8.02 -2.33
N PRO A 7 -9.52 -8.15 -1.67
CA PRO A 7 -8.51 -7.10 -1.65
C PRO A 7 -8.01 -6.73 -3.05
N THR A 8 -7.91 -7.70 -3.94
CA THR A 8 -7.48 -7.47 -5.32
C THR A 8 -8.54 -6.70 -6.11
N GLU A 9 -9.82 -7.04 -5.97
CA GLU A 9 -10.92 -6.32 -6.63
C GLU A 9 -10.98 -4.86 -6.15
N ARG A 10 -10.82 -4.61 -4.85
CA ARG A 10 -10.69 -3.25 -4.30
C ARG A 10 -9.50 -2.50 -4.88
N LYS A 11 -8.34 -3.17 -5.02
CA LYS A 11 -7.14 -2.62 -5.65
C LYS A 11 -7.40 -2.17 -7.09
N TYR A 12 -8.06 -3.01 -7.89
CA TYR A 12 -8.40 -2.66 -9.28
C TYR A 12 -9.47 -1.57 -9.37
N LEU A 13 -10.48 -1.59 -8.50
CA LEU A 13 -11.52 -0.56 -8.47
C LEU A 13 -10.93 0.82 -8.14
N LEU A 14 -10.03 0.89 -7.15
CA LEU A 14 -9.32 2.13 -6.83
C LEU A 14 -8.43 2.58 -7.98
N ALA A 15 -7.73 1.66 -8.65
CA ALA A 15 -6.90 1.98 -9.81
C ALA A 15 -7.72 2.54 -11.00
N VAL A 16 -8.95 2.03 -11.21
CA VAL A 16 -9.85 2.63 -12.20
C VAL A 16 -10.15 4.08 -11.83
N TYR A 17 -10.58 4.32 -10.59
CA TYR A 17 -10.89 5.66 -10.08
C TYR A 17 -9.74 6.65 -10.26
N LEU A 18 -8.52 6.24 -9.90
CA LEU A 18 -7.33 7.11 -9.97
C LEU A 18 -6.80 7.32 -11.39
N THR A 19 -7.22 6.50 -12.35
CA THR A 19 -6.76 6.60 -13.75
C THR A 19 -7.78 7.22 -14.70
N LEU A 20 -8.96 7.61 -14.22
CA LEU A 20 -9.94 8.33 -15.01
C LEU A 20 -9.34 9.62 -15.61
N ASN A 21 -9.79 9.97 -16.82
CA ASN A 21 -9.52 11.28 -17.42
C ASN A 21 -10.61 12.29 -17.02
N GLU A 22 -10.51 13.51 -17.53
CA GLU A 22 -11.48 14.59 -17.28
C GLU A 22 -12.90 14.25 -17.77
N MET A 23 -13.02 13.37 -18.76
CA MET A 23 -14.30 12.86 -19.27
C MET A 23 -14.85 11.67 -18.47
N GLY A 24 -14.19 11.25 -17.39
CA GLY A 24 -14.68 10.20 -16.49
C GLY A 24 -14.48 8.77 -16.98
N TRP A 25 -13.56 8.53 -17.93
CA TRP A 25 -13.22 7.17 -18.40
C TRP A 25 -11.72 6.93 -18.45
N THR A 26 -11.32 5.65 -18.47
CA THR A 26 -9.93 5.19 -18.59
C THR A 26 -9.85 4.02 -19.59
N ARG A 27 -8.65 3.48 -19.81
CA ARG A 27 -8.41 2.31 -20.69
C ARG A 27 -7.66 1.23 -19.96
N LEU A 28 -7.87 -0.02 -20.37
CA LEU A 28 -7.18 -1.20 -19.86
C LEU A 28 -5.67 -1.01 -19.76
N LYS A 29 -5.05 -0.47 -20.83
CA LYS A 29 -3.59 -0.23 -20.88
C LYS A 29 -3.12 0.77 -19.81
N LYS A 30 -3.91 1.80 -19.51
CA LYS A 30 -3.55 2.81 -18.48
C LYS A 30 -3.61 2.19 -17.10
N ILE A 31 -4.64 1.40 -16.81
CA ILE A 31 -4.79 0.67 -15.54
C ILE A 31 -3.66 -0.36 -15.36
N SER A 32 -3.36 -1.16 -16.40
CA SER A 32 -2.30 -2.16 -16.32
C SER A 32 -0.92 -1.55 -16.07
N ASN A 33 -0.64 -0.42 -16.72
CA ASN A 33 0.61 0.32 -16.51
C ASN A 33 0.68 0.92 -15.10
N PHE A 34 -0.42 1.52 -14.64
CA PHE A 34 -0.52 2.09 -13.29
C PHE A 34 -0.26 1.05 -12.21
N LEU A 35 -0.88 -0.13 -12.33
CA LEU A 35 -0.69 -1.24 -11.38
C LEU A 35 0.57 -2.08 -11.62
N LYS A 36 1.34 -1.79 -12.68
CA LYS A 36 2.53 -2.56 -13.11
C LYS A 36 2.24 -4.06 -13.32
N VAL A 37 1.09 -4.39 -13.91
CA VAL A 37 0.64 -5.77 -14.19
C VAL A 37 0.45 -6.03 -15.68
N LYS A 38 0.43 -7.30 -16.09
CA LYS A 38 0.13 -7.68 -17.48
C LYS A 38 -1.34 -7.39 -17.82
N MET A 39 -1.62 -6.89 -19.02
CA MET A 39 -2.98 -6.57 -19.48
C MET A 39 -3.99 -7.72 -19.34
N PRO A 40 -3.67 -9.00 -19.62
CA PRO A 40 -4.62 -10.10 -19.41
C PRO A 40 -5.05 -10.27 -17.94
N SER A 41 -4.12 -10.05 -17.00
CA SER A 41 -4.44 -10.11 -15.57
C SER A 41 -5.36 -8.95 -15.17
N ALA A 42 -5.05 -7.74 -15.63
CA ALA A 42 -5.92 -6.59 -15.38
C ALA A 42 -7.32 -6.80 -15.98
N LYS A 43 -7.39 -7.31 -17.21
CA LYS A 43 -8.66 -7.58 -17.90
C LYS A 43 -9.56 -8.52 -17.08
N GLN A 44 -9.00 -9.62 -16.57
CA GLN A 44 -9.75 -10.58 -15.76
C GLN A 44 -10.43 -9.93 -14.54
N PHE A 45 -9.72 -9.07 -13.80
CA PHE A 45 -10.30 -8.41 -12.62
C PHE A 45 -11.29 -7.29 -12.99
N LEU A 46 -11.05 -6.59 -14.11
CA LEU A 46 -11.97 -5.57 -14.61
C LEU A 46 -13.28 -6.17 -15.12
N GLU A 47 -13.24 -7.35 -15.76
CA GLU A 47 -14.44 -8.10 -16.14
C GLU A 47 -15.22 -8.53 -14.90
N ARG A 48 -14.55 -9.06 -13.86
CA ARG A 48 -15.21 -9.41 -12.59
C ARG A 48 -15.86 -8.21 -11.89
N LEU A 49 -15.23 -7.03 -11.94
CA LEU A 49 -15.81 -5.79 -11.41
C LEU A 49 -17.01 -5.30 -12.24
N ALA A 50 -16.99 -5.51 -13.57
CA ALA A 50 -18.12 -5.20 -14.44
C ALA A 50 -19.29 -6.17 -14.17
N ASP A 51 -19.02 -7.47 -14.03
CA ASP A 51 -20.01 -8.50 -13.67
C ASP A 51 -20.64 -8.22 -12.30
N ALA A 52 -19.87 -7.63 -11.38
CA ALA A 52 -20.35 -7.17 -10.07
C ALA A 52 -21.15 -5.85 -10.13
N GLY A 53 -21.36 -5.25 -11.31
CA GLY A 53 -22.11 -4.01 -11.50
C GLY A 53 -21.37 -2.74 -11.06
N LEU A 54 -20.05 -2.79 -10.89
CA LEU A 54 -19.24 -1.68 -10.39
C LEU A 54 -18.56 -0.87 -11.51
N LEU A 55 -18.44 -1.47 -12.70
CA LEU A 55 -17.87 -0.83 -13.88
C LEU A 55 -18.80 -0.92 -15.08
N TYR A 56 -18.78 0.12 -15.91
CA TYR A 56 -19.16 0.02 -17.31
C TYR A 56 -17.89 -0.34 -18.09
N TYR A 57 -17.86 -1.53 -18.69
CA TYR A 57 -16.73 -2.01 -19.47
C TYR A 57 -17.18 -2.41 -20.88
N GLU A 58 -16.88 -1.55 -21.85
CA GLU A 58 -17.15 -1.82 -23.26
C GLU A 58 -16.01 -2.63 -23.90
N HIS A 59 -16.36 -3.58 -24.78
CA HIS A 59 -15.36 -4.35 -25.51
C HIS A 59 -14.48 -3.45 -26.38
N ARG A 60 -13.17 -3.43 -26.13
CA ARG A 60 -12.17 -2.52 -26.76
C ARG A 60 -12.43 -1.02 -26.51
N GLY A 61 -13.39 -0.68 -25.66
CA GLY A 61 -13.83 0.68 -25.39
C GLY A 61 -13.27 1.26 -24.09
N GLY A 62 -13.95 2.30 -23.60
CA GLY A 62 -13.65 2.95 -22.34
C GLY A 62 -14.06 2.08 -21.13
N ILE A 63 -13.43 2.36 -20.00
CA ILE A 63 -13.81 1.82 -18.69
C ILE A 63 -14.19 3.00 -17.81
N SER A 64 -15.38 2.95 -17.22
CA SER A 64 -15.85 3.96 -16.27
C SER A 64 -16.53 3.29 -15.06
N LEU A 65 -16.70 4.05 -13.98
CA LEU A 65 -17.35 3.57 -12.76
C LEU A 65 -18.87 3.72 -12.88
N THR A 66 -19.62 2.73 -12.40
CA THR A 66 -21.04 2.94 -12.10
C THR A 66 -21.19 3.87 -10.88
N PRO A 67 -22.38 4.42 -10.60
CA PRO A 67 -22.58 5.22 -9.38
C PRO A 67 -22.17 4.48 -8.10
N GLU A 68 -22.48 3.18 -8.01
CA GLU A 68 -22.10 2.34 -6.88
C GLU A 68 -20.59 2.05 -6.86
N GLY A 69 -19.98 1.72 -8.01
CA GLY A 69 -18.53 1.56 -8.11
C GLY A 69 -17.77 2.81 -7.69
N LYS A 70 -18.27 4.00 -8.07
CA LYS A 70 -17.70 5.28 -7.67
C LYS A 70 -17.82 5.51 -6.17
N ARG A 71 -18.98 5.22 -5.57
CA ARG A 71 -19.20 5.34 -4.12
C ARG A 71 -18.18 4.49 -3.35
N ILE A 72 -18.01 3.23 -3.74
CA ILE A 72 -17.05 2.31 -3.11
C ILE A 72 -15.61 2.78 -3.34
N ALA A 73 -15.25 3.16 -4.57
CA ALA A 73 -13.89 3.61 -4.88
C ALA A 73 -13.48 4.87 -4.11
N VAL A 74 -14.40 5.82 -3.93
CA VAL A 74 -14.16 7.04 -3.13
C VAL A 74 -13.94 6.69 -1.66
N ALA A 75 -14.75 5.80 -1.09
CA ALA A 75 -14.57 5.34 0.28
C ALA A 75 -13.23 4.60 0.46
N GLU A 76 -12.88 3.72 -0.49
CA GLU A 76 -11.59 3.01 -0.48
C GLU A 76 -10.41 3.98 -0.60
N ASN A 77 -10.52 5.00 -1.46
CA ASN A 77 -9.51 6.04 -1.61
C ASN A 77 -9.29 6.83 -0.31
N ALA A 78 -10.37 7.14 0.42
CA ALA A 78 -10.25 7.84 1.71
C ALA A 78 -9.48 6.99 2.74
N ARG A 79 -9.80 5.69 2.84
CA ARG A 79 -9.10 4.74 3.73
C ARG A 79 -7.65 4.55 3.31
N PHE A 80 -7.38 4.41 2.02
CA PHE A 80 -6.03 4.32 1.47
C PHE A 80 -5.19 5.57 1.82
N ASN A 81 -5.77 6.77 1.65
CA ASN A 81 -5.09 8.02 1.95
C ASN A 81 -4.80 8.19 3.44
N ALA A 82 -5.66 7.69 4.35
CA ALA A 82 -5.36 7.71 5.78
C ALA A 82 -4.06 6.94 6.11
N VAL A 83 -3.86 5.79 5.46
CA VAL A 83 -2.62 5.00 5.61
C VAL A 83 -1.44 5.68 4.93
N LYS A 84 -1.63 6.29 3.76
CA LYS A 84 -0.58 7.06 3.07
C LYS A 84 -0.11 8.26 3.91
N ILE A 85 -1.04 8.98 4.53
CA ILE A 85 -0.75 10.12 5.41
C ILE A 85 0.11 9.68 6.59
N PHE A 86 -0.13 8.48 7.15
CA PHE A 86 0.75 7.93 8.18
C PHE A 86 2.21 7.79 7.70
N PHE A 87 2.42 7.22 6.51
CA PHE A 87 3.76 7.08 5.92
C PHE A 87 4.44 8.43 5.67
N CYS A 88 3.70 9.43 5.19
CA CYS A 88 4.24 10.75 4.91
C CYS A 88 4.48 11.57 6.19
N GLU A 89 3.45 11.79 6.99
CA GLU A 89 3.49 12.75 8.10
C GLU A 89 4.21 12.22 9.33
N ILE A 90 4.07 10.93 9.63
CA ILE A 90 4.63 10.33 10.86
C ILE A 90 5.99 9.71 10.55
N LEU A 91 6.09 8.91 9.49
CA LEU A 91 7.36 8.25 9.12
C LEU A 91 8.30 9.12 8.27
N GLN A 92 7.88 10.32 7.87
CA GLN A 92 8.71 11.29 7.14
C GLN A 92 9.27 10.73 5.83
N LEU A 93 8.51 9.84 5.17
CA LEU A 93 8.83 9.39 3.82
C LEU A 93 8.49 10.49 2.80
N SER A 94 9.20 10.51 1.68
CA SER A 94 8.80 11.36 0.55
C SER A 94 7.39 10.98 0.05
N PRO A 95 6.63 11.90 -0.58
CA PRO A 95 5.30 11.61 -1.11
C PRO A 95 5.27 10.39 -2.04
N GLU A 96 6.32 10.19 -2.84
CA GLU A 96 6.48 9.08 -3.76
C GLU A 96 6.70 7.75 -3.01
N GLU A 97 7.61 7.71 -2.04
CA GLU A 97 7.86 6.53 -1.22
C GLU A 97 6.65 6.17 -0.36
N ALA A 98 5.93 7.17 0.17
CA ALA A 98 4.72 6.96 0.95
C ALA A 98 3.58 6.38 0.09
N ASP A 99 3.43 6.83 -1.16
CA ASP A 99 2.46 6.27 -2.09
C ASP A 99 2.79 4.81 -2.42
N GLU A 100 4.05 4.53 -2.77
CA GLU A 100 4.50 3.17 -3.06
C GLU A 100 4.34 2.23 -1.85
N ALA A 101 4.73 2.67 -0.66
CA ALA A 101 4.55 1.92 0.57
C ALA A 101 3.06 1.63 0.86
N ALA A 102 2.20 2.62 0.69
CA ALA A 102 0.75 2.45 0.86
C ALA A 102 0.18 1.42 -0.12
N TRP A 103 0.54 1.49 -1.41
CA TRP A 103 0.09 0.50 -2.42
C TRP A 103 0.55 -0.93 -2.13
N ASN A 104 1.74 -1.09 -1.54
CA ASN A 104 2.30 -2.39 -1.21
C ASN A 104 1.69 -3.01 0.06
N ILE A 105 1.24 -2.18 1.00
CA ILE A 105 0.81 -2.66 2.32
C ILE A 105 -0.72 -2.66 2.44
N TYR A 106 -1.39 -1.58 2.05
CA TYR A 106 -2.80 -1.33 2.37
C TYR A 106 -3.73 -2.51 2.01
N PHE A 107 -3.63 -3.04 0.80
CA PHE A 107 -4.49 -4.14 0.33
C PHE A 107 -4.16 -5.50 0.98
N ASN A 108 -3.05 -5.60 1.72
CA ASN A 108 -2.68 -6.80 2.47
C ASN A 108 -3.09 -6.69 3.95
N LEU A 109 -3.60 -5.54 4.39
CA LEU A 109 -4.06 -5.33 5.76
C LEU A 109 -5.49 -5.84 5.96
N SER A 110 -5.75 -6.39 7.15
CA SER A 110 -7.12 -6.65 7.59
C SER A 110 -7.88 -5.34 7.81
N GLU A 111 -9.20 -5.37 7.73
CA GLU A 111 -10.01 -4.18 7.99
C GLU A 111 -9.79 -3.61 9.40
N ASN A 112 -9.64 -4.49 10.40
CA ASN A 112 -9.32 -4.08 11.77
C ASN A 112 -7.98 -3.32 11.81
N THR A 113 -6.98 -3.80 11.09
CA THR A 113 -5.67 -3.13 11.02
C THR A 113 -5.77 -1.77 10.34
N VAL A 114 -6.49 -1.66 9.22
CA VAL A 114 -6.72 -0.37 8.53
C VAL A 114 -7.44 0.63 9.44
N ASN A 115 -8.44 0.17 10.19
CA ASN A 115 -9.17 1.02 11.13
C ASN A 115 -8.23 1.51 12.25
N LYS A 116 -7.39 0.64 12.81
CA LYS A 116 -6.37 1.05 13.80
C LYS A 116 -5.34 2.01 13.23
N PHE A 117 -4.90 1.85 11.98
CA PHE A 117 -4.05 2.83 11.31
C PHE A 117 -4.75 4.19 11.20
N SER A 118 -6.03 4.20 10.85
CA SER A 118 -6.82 5.42 10.70
C SER A 118 -7.02 6.13 12.04
N ASP A 119 -7.39 5.38 13.09
CA ASP A 119 -7.52 5.90 14.46
C ASP A 119 -6.19 6.46 14.96
N PHE A 120 -5.08 5.74 14.68
CA PHE A 120 -3.74 6.14 15.12
C PHE A 120 -3.24 7.38 14.38
N ALA A 121 -3.46 7.46 13.06
CA ALA A 121 -3.15 8.65 12.29
C ALA A 121 -3.95 9.84 12.85
N ARG A 122 -5.26 9.67 13.09
CA ARG A 122 -6.11 10.71 13.67
C ARG A 122 -5.64 11.20 15.03
N PHE A 123 -5.28 10.28 15.93
CA PHE A 123 -4.71 10.61 17.25
C PHE A 123 -3.52 11.57 17.14
N PHE A 124 -2.64 11.39 16.14
CA PHE A 124 -1.50 12.29 15.95
C PHE A 124 -1.84 13.67 15.37
N PHE A 125 -3.00 13.82 14.75
CA PHE A 125 -3.48 15.12 14.26
C PHE A 125 -4.28 15.89 15.33
N GLU A 126 -4.63 15.24 16.44
CA GLU A 126 -5.34 15.84 17.58
C GLU A 126 -4.33 16.25 18.69
N ASP A 127 -4.55 17.44 19.26
CA ASP A 127 -3.83 18.09 20.38
C ASP A 127 -2.45 17.52 20.77
N GLU A 128 -2.42 16.57 21.72
CA GLU A 128 -1.21 16.02 22.33
C GLU A 128 -0.37 15.14 21.37
N GLY A 129 -1.00 14.58 20.34
CA GLY A 129 -0.34 13.71 19.37
C GLY A 129 0.72 14.46 18.55
N LYS A 130 0.49 15.74 18.25
CA LYS A 130 1.43 16.57 17.48
C LYS A 130 2.78 16.69 18.18
N GLU A 131 2.79 16.81 19.51
CA GLU A 131 4.04 16.89 20.26
C GLU A 131 4.87 15.61 20.15
N ILE A 132 4.21 14.45 20.12
CA ILE A 132 4.88 13.15 19.98
C ILE A 132 5.49 13.02 18.58
N VAL A 133 4.75 13.42 17.54
CA VAL A 133 5.27 13.45 16.17
C VAL A 133 6.49 14.35 16.08
N GLU A 134 6.46 15.54 16.69
CA GLU A 134 7.62 16.43 16.68
C GLU A 134 8.82 15.88 17.46
N LYS A 135 8.58 15.21 18.59
CA LYS A 135 9.65 14.49 19.31
C LYS A 135 10.26 13.39 18.42
N PHE A 136 9.43 12.65 17.68
CA PHE A 136 9.89 11.62 16.76
C PHE A 136 10.68 12.20 15.57
N ARG A 137 10.20 13.30 14.97
CA ARG A 137 10.93 14.03 13.91
C ARG A 137 12.32 14.49 14.38
N LYS A 138 12.40 15.06 15.58
CA LYS A 138 13.68 15.43 16.21
C LYS A 138 14.57 14.20 16.43
N PHE A 139 14.01 13.07 16.83
CA PHE A 139 14.78 11.83 16.98
C PHE A 139 15.34 11.33 15.63
N LEU A 140 14.56 11.37 14.55
CA LEU A 140 15.01 10.96 13.22
C LEU A 140 16.16 11.83 12.68
N SER A 141 16.21 13.11 13.03
CA SER A 141 17.30 14.02 12.65
C SER A 141 18.62 13.77 13.39
N GLN A 142 18.61 12.96 14.45
CA GLN A 142 19.82 12.64 15.21
C GLN A 142 20.65 11.58 14.46
N PRO A 143 22.00 11.62 14.58
CA PRO A 143 22.84 10.60 13.99
C PRO A 143 22.46 9.23 14.56
N ARG A 144 22.16 8.26 13.69
CA ARG A 144 21.85 6.89 14.12
C ARG A 144 23.02 6.36 14.93
N LYS A 145 22.83 6.15 16.24
CA LYS A 145 23.69 5.23 16.99
C LYS A 145 23.51 3.86 16.33
N LYS A 146 24.60 3.13 16.05
CA LYS A 146 24.55 1.77 15.46
C LYS A 146 23.44 0.99 16.18
N LEU A 147 22.50 0.44 15.40
CA LEU A 147 21.21 -0.09 15.85
C LEU A 147 21.30 -0.85 17.19
N ALA A 148 20.34 -0.60 18.07
CA ALA A 148 20.07 -1.51 19.19
C ALA A 148 19.73 -2.91 18.63
N PRO A 149 20.19 -3.99 19.27
CA PRO A 149 19.87 -5.34 18.83
C PRO A 149 18.36 -5.55 18.80
N CYS A 150 17.86 -6.08 17.68
CA CYS A 150 16.45 -6.41 17.51
C CYS A 150 16.06 -7.50 18.52
N PRO A 151 15.03 -7.32 19.37
CA PRO A 151 14.58 -8.36 20.30
C PRO A 151 13.97 -9.60 19.61
N LEU A 152 13.65 -9.49 18.32
CA LEU A 152 12.98 -10.54 17.56
C LEU A 152 13.91 -11.66 17.06
N THR A 153 15.23 -11.57 17.27
CA THR A 153 16.18 -12.65 16.94
C THR A 153 16.07 -13.87 17.86
N MET A 154 15.25 -13.83 18.93
CA MET A 154 15.05 -14.97 19.82
C MET A 154 14.36 -16.19 19.16
N HIS A 155 13.87 -16.08 17.92
CA HIS A 155 13.19 -17.18 17.20
C HIS A 155 13.89 -17.69 15.93
N ILE A 156 15.11 -17.23 15.62
CA ILE A 156 15.91 -17.82 14.52
C ILE A 156 17.15 -18.50 15.13
N SER A 157 16.91 -19.50 15.97
CA SER A 157 17.93 -20.50 16.30
C SER A 157 17.86 -21.60 15.25
N GLY A 158 18.67 -21.49 14.19
CA GLY A 158 18.76 -22.58 13.21
C GLY A 158 19.33 -22.22 11.85
N VAL A 159 20.41 -21.44 11.76
CA VAL A 159 21.37 -21.59 10.66
C VAL A 159 22.76 -21.37 11.25
N GLU A 160 23.47 -22.47 11.44
CA GLU A 160 24.80 -22.52 12.01
C GLU A 160 25.85 -21.87 11.11
N ASN A 161 26.86 -21.31 11.77
CA ASN A 161 28.16 -20.93 11.25
C ASN A 161 28.74 -21.95 10.27
N THR A 162 29.27 -21.47 9.13
CA THR A 162 30.48 -22.03 8.56
C THR A 162 31.53 -20.93 8.47
N GLN A 163 32.41 -20.96 9.46
CA GLN A 163 33.59 -20.12 9.56
C GLN A 163 34.52 -20.35 8.37
N GLU A 164 35.03 -19.23 7.87
CA GLU A 164 36.35 -19.03 7.29
C GLU A 164 37.36 -20.11 7.73
N ARG A 165 37.66 -21.04 6.83
CA ARG A 165 38.90 -21.80 6.82
C ARG A 165 39.41 -21.81 5.39
N THR A 166 40.38 -20.95 5.11
CA THR A 166 41.44 -21.12 4.10
C THR A 166 42.30 -19.86 4.11
N LYS A 167 43.28 -19.81 5.01
CA LYS A 167 44.50 -18.98 4.91
C LYS A 167 45.41 -19.25 6.12
N GLU A 168 45.97 -20.46 6.15
CA GLU A 168 47.28 -20.77 6.75
C GLU A 168 47.60 -22.21 6.33
N GLU A 169 48.88 -22.50 6.08
CA GLU A 169 49.42 -23.72 5.44
C GLU A 169 49.54 -23.68 3.90
N ALA A 170 50.34 -22.72 3.41
CA ALA A 170 51.14 -22.89 2.20
C ALA A 170 52.54 -22.33 2.45
N GLU A 171 53.25 -22.91 3.41
CA GLU A 171 54.71 -22.76 3.57
C GLU A 171 55.25 -23.94 4.39
N LYS A 172 55.46 -25.06 3.69
CA LYS A 172 56.46 -26.09 4.00
C LYS A 172 56.62 -27.04 2.82
#